data_AF-A0A0E2BEB5-F1
#
_entry.id   AF-A0A0E2BEB5-F1
#
_cell.length_a   1.000
_cell.length_b   1.000
_cell.length_c   1.000
_cell.angle_alpha   90.00
_cell.angle_beta   90.00
_cell.angle_gamma   90.00
#
_symmetry.space_group_name_H-M   'P 1'
#
loop_
_entity.id
_entity.type
_entity.pdbx_description
1 polymer ?
#
loop_
_entity_poly.entity_id
_entity_poly.type
_entity_poly.pdbx_seq_one_letter_code
_entity_poly.pdbx_strand_id
1 'polypeptide(L)'
;MSLLTAENLRNRFQLPEEAIVDLLTAKYFDTKVAGRLRLGGESLEPIQLTYLNETEDEEKKNREPKQKLNGRYVCDALSLADCDYNDEDFFDGQIFVWIPSLRCFASWDCDHEQSYLFPGLTWETISKDPIPYLCAQWEPIEKGKNIWDLYELWTLFPYVTYASEFFKEPSSEVEAAFKTRNYSKVIKVCTETLRAAEQPLLNLHDLTTGKVELLCFRSISQFMTNEVESALDDFEEAISIAEQHDLVAVSRITHPNWYLNDVRQSFSVMSGSLKEKEQYNLFKTFLVELLRKQNKEVLNFVEIFRNRYPFALGDLLDHINSVVENKGELFHSSIRRIQSIS
;
A
#
# COMPACT_ATOMS: atom_id res chain seq x y z
N MET A 1 -16.48 5.70 18.62
CA MET A 1 -15.93 6.72 19.55
C MET A 1 -14.65 7.29 18.97
N SER A 2 -14.67 8.52 18.46
CA SER A 2 -13.45 9.26 18.13
C SER A 2 -12.61 9.43 19.40
N LEU A 3 -11.34 9.02 19.33
CA LEU A 3 -10.35 9.05 20.42
C LEU A 3 -9.67 10.41 20.59
N LEU A 4 -10.09 11.44 19.83
CA LEU A 4 -9.44 12.75 19.86
C LEU A 4 -9.92 13.59 21.05
N THR A 5 -8.97 13.97 21.90
CA THR A 5 -9.23 14.87 23.04
C THR A 5 -9.11 16.34 22.62
N ALA A 6 -9.68 17.24 23.42
CA ALA A 6 -9.47 18.69 23.27
C ALA A 6 -7.98 19.07 23.18
N GLU A 7 -7.12 18.36 23.92
CA GLU A 7 -5.68 18.56 23.90
C GLU A 7 -5.06 18.14 22.56
N ASN A 8 -5.54 17.04 21.95
CA ASN A 8 -5.10 16.66 20.60
C ASN A 8 -5.51 17.73 19.57
N LEU A 9 -6.77 18.18 19.60
CA LEU A 9 -7.27 19.19 18.67
C LEU A 9 -6.48 20.50 18.77
N ARG A 10 -6.13 20.91 19.99
CA ARG A 10 -5.31 22.11 20.27
C ARG A 10 -3.85 21.94 19.85
N ASN A 11 -3.19 20.92 20.38
CA ASN A 11 -1.73 20.84 20.31
C ASN A 11 -1.24 20.20 19.00
N ARG A 12 -1.94 19.16 18.51
CA ARG A 12 -1.55 18.45 17.29
C ARG A 12 -2.11 19.16 16.05
N PHE A 13 -3.39 19.50 16.07
CA PHE A 13 -4.07 20.06 14.89
C PHE A 13 -4.13 21.59 14.88
N GLN A 14 -3.76 22.27 15.98
CA GLN A 14 -3.80 23.74 16.07
C GLN A 14 -5.18 24.31 15.70
N LEU A 15 -6.24 23.59 16.05
CA LEU A 15 -7.61 24.01 15.78
C LEU A 15 -7.96 25.23 16.67
N PRO A 16 -8.71 26.22 16.17
CA PRO A 16 -9.13 27.36 17.00
C PRO A 16 -9.94 26.93 18.23
N GLU A 17 -9.75 27.59 19.38
CA GLU A 17 -10.40 27.19 20.64
C GLU A 17 -11.93 27.19 20.55
N GLU A 18 -12.47 28.18 19.85
CA GLU A 18 -13.91 28.29 19.61
C GLU A 18 -14.46 27.08 18.83
N ALA A 19 -13.63 26.45 17.99
CA ALA A 19 -14.00 25.26 17.23
C ALA A 19 -13.88 24.00 18.09
N ILE A 20 -12.85 23.89 18.92
CA ILE A 20 -12.61 22.73 19.79
C ILE A 20 -13.83 22.45 20.67
N VAL A 21 -14.31 23.45 21.39
CA VAL A 21 -15.44 23.27 22.31
C VAL A 21 -16.69 22.81 21.55
N ASP A 22 -16.91 23.37 20.37
CA ASP A 22 -18.11 23.14 19.58
C ASP A 22 -18.11 21.77 18.88
N LEU A 23 -16.94 21.34 18.39
CA LEU A 23 -16.78 20.11 17.60
C LEU A 23 -16.66 18.85 18.44
N LEU A 24 -16.38 18.94 19.74
CA LEU A 24 -16.36 17.77 20.62
C LEU A 24 -17.75 17.13 20.79
N THR A 25 -18.81 17.86 20.47
CA THR A 25 -20.19 17.34 20.45
C THR A 25 -20.69 17.27 19.01
N ALA A 26 -21.22 16.12 18.62
CA ALA A 26 -21.77 15.95 17.28
C ALA A 26 -23.02 16.82 17.06
N LYS A 27 -23.08 17.50 15.92
CA LYS A 27 -24.26 18.18 15.39
C LYS A 27 -24.68 17.54 14.09
N TYR A 28 -25.98 17.53 13.82
CA TYR A 28 -26.54 16.90 12.64
C TYR A 28 -27.35 17.90 11.82
N PHE A 29 -27.26 17.80 10.49
CA PHE A 29 -27.96 18.66 9.55
C PHE A 29 -28.56 17.83 8.43
N ASP A 30 -29.85 18.03 8.14
CA ASP A 30 -30.49 17.40 6.99
C ASP A 30 -30.43 18.33 5.78
N THR A 31 -29.88 17.84 4.68
CA THR A 31 -29.71 18.60 3.43
C THR A 31 -30.38 17.88 2.27
N LYS A 32 -30.75 18.64 1.24
CA LYS A 32 -31.30 18.07 0.00
C LYS A 32 -30.21 17.47 -0.90
N VAL A 33 -28.96 17.90 -0.72
CA VAL A 33 -27.85 17.57 -1.62
C VAL A 33 -27.16 16.28 -1.18
N ALA A 34 -26.87 16.15 0.11
CA ALA A 34 -26.04 15.08 0.66
C ALA A 34 -26.73 14.29 1.77
N GLY A 35 -28.06 14.43 1.90
CA GLY A 35 -28.80 13.80 2.97
C GLY A 35 -28.40 14.33 4.33
N ARG A 36 -28.22 13.41 5.29
CA ARG A 36 -27.87 13.77 6.68
C ARG A 36 -26.36 13.95 6.81
N LEU A 37 -25.96 15.09 7.34
CA LEU A 37 -24.58 15.45 7.64
C LEU A 37 -24.33 15.39 9.14
N ARG A 38 -23.12 15.01 9.54
CA ARG A 38 -22.65 15.07 10.93
C ARG A 38 -21.38 15.90 11.01
N LEU A 39 -21.36 16.84 11.95
CA LEU A 39 -20.26 17.77 12.21
C LEU A 39 -19.77 17.55 13.64
N GLY A 40 -18.48 17.26 13.78
CA GLY A 40 -17.86 16.98 15.08
C GLY A 40 -18.16 15.58 15.62
N GLY A 41 -17.75 15.32 16.86
CA GLY A 41 -17.89 14.03 17.52
C GLY A 41 -17.10 12.93 16.80
N GLU A 42 -17.81 11.91 16.29
CA GLU A 42 -17.16 10.77 15.64
C GLU A 42 -16.60 11.07 14.25
N SER A 43 -17.03 12.16 13.61
CA SER A 43 -16.44 12.64 12.35
C SER A 43 -15.02 13.18 12.55
N LEU A 44 -14.59 13.42 13.80
CA LEU A 44 -13.26 13.93 14.09
C LEU A 44 -12.22 12.82 13.96
N GLU A 45 -11.49 12.84 12.86
CA GLU A 45 -10.41 11.90 12.61
C GLU A 45 -9.24 12.54 11.86
N PRO A 46 -7.99 12.16 12.20
CA PRO A 46 -6.83 12.53 11.39
C PRO A 46 -6.96 11.87 10.02
N ILE A 47 -6.87 12.67 8.96
CA ILE A 47 -6.90 12.18 7.60
C ILE A 47 -5.73 12.74 6.81
N GLN A 48 -5.56 12.18 5.62
CA GLN A 48 -4.58 12.64 4.66
C GLN A 48 -5.30 12.99 3.37
N LEU A 49 -5.28 14.27 3.01
CA LEU A 49 -5.80 14.76 1.74
C LEU A 49 -4.76 14.48 0.67
N THR A 50 -5.21 13.96 -0.47
CA THR A 50 -4.36 13.75 -1.64
C THR A 50 -4.82 14.67 -2.74
N TYR A 51 -3.90 15.36 -3.40
CA TYR A 51 -4.23 16.23 -4.52
C TYR A 51 -3.60 15.70 -5.79
N LEU A 52 -4.45 15.47 -6.79
CA LEU A 52 -4.05 15.16 -8.16
C LEU A 52 -3.12 16.22 -8.70
N ASN A 53 -2.11 15.83 -9.47
CA ASN A 53 -1.25 16.79 -10.16
C ASN A 53 -1.95 17.40 -11.40
N GLU A 54 -3.09 18.02 -11.17
CA GLU A 54 -3.98 18.51 -12.21
C GLU A 54 -4.53 19.86 -11.76
N THR A 55 -4.19 20.89 -12.54
CA THR A 55 -4.77 22.23 -12.43
C THR A 55 -5.24 22.64 -13.83
N GLU A 56 -6.35 23.39 -13.87
CA GLU A 56 -6.84 24.02 -15.09
C GLU A 56 -6.00 25.26 -15.48
N ASP A 57 -5.16 25.76 -14.58
CA ASP A 57 -4.22 26.86 -14.83
C ASP A 57 -2.99 26.36 -15.60
N GLU A 58 -2.96 26.64 -16.91
CA GLU A 58 -1.86 26.25 -17.81
C GLU A 58 -0.50 26.86 -17.41
N GLU A 59 -0.45 28.05 -16.80
CA GLU A 59 0.81 28.64 -16.35
C GLU A 59 1.37 27.88 -15.13
N LYS A 60 0.50 27.52 -14.18
CA LYS A 60 0.89 26.69 -13.03
C LYS A 60 1.29 25.29 -13.45
N LYS A 61 0.51 24.67 -14.35
CA LYS A 61 0.81 23.36 -14.92
C LYS A 61 2.20 23.30 -15.54
N ASN A 62 2.58 24.33 -16.29
CA ASN A 62 3.92 24.41 -16.90
C ASN A 62 5.07 24.57 -15.89
N ARG A 63 4.80 25.15 -14.71
CA ARG A 63 5.77 25.30 -13.62
C ARG A 63 5.86 24.09 -12.70
N GLU A 64 4.84 23.23 -12.72
CA GLU A 64 4.76 22.11 -11.82
C GLU A 64 5.86 21.07 -12.16
N PRO A 65 6.76 20.75 -11.21
CA PRO A 65 7.96 19.96 -11.49
C PRO A 65 7.72 18.47 -11.71
N LYS A 66 6.56 17.93 -11.32
CA LYS A 66 6.20 16.51 -11.33
C LYS A 66 5.07 16.19 -12.33
N GLN A 67 4.83 17.03 -13.34
CA GLN A 67 3.63 17.00 -14.21
C GLN A 67 3.53 15.74 -15.06
N LYS A 68 4.65 15.02 -15.17
CA LYS A 68 4.76 13.75 -15.90
C LYS A 68 4.85 12.54 -14.98
N LEU A 69 4.92 12.75 -13.67
CA LEU A 69 4.93 11.66 -12.70
C LEU A 69 3.51 11.32 -12.30
N ASN A 70 3.28 10.04 -12.06
CA ASN A 70 2.02 9.56 -11.51
C ASN A 70 2.14 9.51 -9.98
N GLY A 71 1.39 10.37 -9.30
CA GLY A 71 1.45 10.56 -7.86
C GLY A 71 0.51 11.66 -7.40
N ARG A 72 0.60 12.00 -6.11
CA ARG A 72 -0.22 13.01 -5.45
C ARG A 72 0.60 13.92 -4.55
N TYR A 73 0.15 15.16 -4.41
CA TYR A 73 0.55 15.97 -3.26
C TYR A 73 -0.25 15.54 -2.05
N VAL A 74 0.42 15.47 -0.90
CA VAL A 74 -0.16 14.85 0.28
C VAL A 74 -0.15 15.85 1.43
N CYS A 75 -1.30 16.05 2.06
CA CYS A 75 -1.48 17.01 3.14
C CYS A 75 -2.20 16.38 4.33
N ASP A 76 -1.62 16.49 5.52
CA ASP A 76 -2.31 16.08 6.74
C ASP A 76 -3.43 17.07 7.06
N ALA A 77 -4.61 16.52 7.38
CA ALA A 77 -5.77 17.30 7.78
C ALA A 77 -6.51 16.61 8.93
N LEU A 78 -7.50 17.33 9.46
CA LEU A 78 -8.46 16.82 10.42
C LEU A 78 -9.83 16.84 9.77
N SER A 79 -10.46 15.67 9.62
CA SER A 79 -11.87 15.61 9.26
C SER A 79 -12.69 16.28 10.36
N LEU A 80 -13.62 17.13 9.95
CA LEU A 80 -14.55 17.82 10.84
C LEU A 80 -15.98 17.34 10.64
N ALA A 81 -16.32 16.90 9.43
CA ALA A 81 -17.65 16.44 9.10
C ALA A 81 -17.63 15.28 8.12
N ASP A 82 -18.66 14.46 8.22
CA ASP A 82 -19.01 13.38 7.30
C ASP A 82 -20.49 13.49 6.91
N CYS A 83 -20.87 12.77 5.86
CA CYS A 83 -22.27 12.50 5.55
C CYS A 83 -22.69 11.11 6.06
N ASP A 84 -23.97 10.79 5.97
CA ASP A 84 -24.52 9.48 6.32
C ASP A 84 -25.22 8.98 5.05
N TYR A 85 -24.46 8.35 4.15
CA TYR A 85 -25.04 7.68 2.99
C TYR A 85 -25.64 6.36 3.47
N ASN A 86 -26.96 6.35 3.64
CA ASN A 86 -27.70 5.16 4.03
C ASN A 86 -27.58 4.03 2.98
N ASP A 87 -27.38 2.82 3.52
CA ASP A 87 -27.81 1.49 3.05
C ASP A 87 -26.74 0.42 2.73
N GLU A 88 -25.44 0.73 2.70
CA GLU A 88 -24.39 -0.31 2.43
C GLU A 88 -23.26 -0.46 3.46
N ASP A 89 -23.37 0.10 4.68
CA ASP A 89 -22.34 -0.01 5.74
C ASP A 89 -20.91 0.46 5.35
N PHE A 90 -20.73 1.10 4.19
CA PHE A 90 -19.48 1.72 3.76
C PHE A 90 -19.67 3.22 3.66
N PHE A 91 -19.06 3.94 4.60
CA PHE A 91 -19.02 5.39 4.58
C PHE A 91 -17.57 5.86 4.37
N ASP A 92 -17.28 6.39 3.18
CA ASP A 92 -16.08 7.16 2.86
C ASP A 92 -16.56 8.52 2.34
N GLY A 93 -16.25 9.60 3.06
CA GLY A 93 -16.65 10.93 2.64
C GLY A 93 -16.40 11.94 3.73
N GLN A 94 -15.13 12.26 4.00
CA GLN A 94 -14.79 13.43 4.78
C GLN A 94 -15.11 14.66 3.93
N ILE A 95 -16.16 15.39 4.29
CA ILE A 95 -16.73 16.44 3.43
C ILE A 95 -16.25 17.84 3.80
N PHE A 96 -15.79 18.00 5.04
CA PHE A 96 -15.32 19.26 5.58
C PHE A 96 -14.17 19.02 6.55
N VAL A 97 -13.09 19.78 6.37
CA VAL A 97 -11.79 19.48 6.95
C VAL A 97 -11.12 20.75 7.46
N TRP A 98 -10.22 20.57 8.43
CA TRP A 98 -9.27 21.58 8.85
C TRP A 98 -7.87 21.18 8.39
N ILE A 99 -7.17 22.10 7.73
CA ILE A 99 -5.80 21.89 7.26
C ILE A 99 -4.84 22.68 8.18
N PRO A 100 -4.14 22.02 9.13
CA PRO A 100 -3.32 22.72 10.13
C PRO A 100 -2.19 23.54 9.53
N SER A 101 -1.54 23.03 8.49
CA SER A 101 -0.40 23.69 7.81
C SER A 101 -0.81 25.00 7.13
N LEU A 102 -2.07 25.10 6.69
CA LEU A 102 -2.64 26.30 6.07
C LEU A 102 -3.48 27.14 7.04
N ARG A 103 -3.78 26.61 8.24
CA ARG A 103 -4.71 27.16 9.21
C ARG A 103 -6.05 27.56 8.57
N CYS A 104 -6.58 26.66 7.76
CA CYS A 104 -7.72 26.93 6.90
C CYS A 104 -8.75 25.81 6.98
N PHE A 105 -10.03 26.19 6.96
CA PHE A 105 -11.13 25.27 6.74
C PHE A 105 -11.30 25.02 5.24
N ALA A 106 -11.70 23.82 4.86
CA ALA A 106 -12.00 23.48 3.48
C ALA A 106 -13.14 22.47 3.40
N SER A 107 -13.91 22.53 2.32
CA SER A 107 -14.69 21.36 1.89
C SER A 107 -13.78 20.44 1.08
N TRP A 108 -14.02 19.14 1.18
CA TRP A 108 -13.21 18.12 0.51
C TRP A 108 -14.08 17.21 -0.34
N ASP A 109 -13.72 17.12 -1.62
CA ASP A 109 -14.24 16.16 -2.57
C ASP A 109 -13.20 15.03 -2.70
N CYS A 110 -13.46 13.90 -2.05
CA CYS A 110 -12.57 12.75 -2.09
C CYS A 110 -12.60 12.03 -3.43
N ASP A 111 -13.71 12.09 -4.17
CA ASP A 111 -13.89 11.39 -5.44
C ASP A 111 -13.09 12.07 -6.56
N HIS A 112 -13.02 13.40 -6.52
CA HIS A 112 -12.28 14.20 -7.49
C HIS A 112 -10.94 14.71 -6.96
N GLU A 113 -10.62 14.46 -5.69
CA GLU A 113 -9.39 14.92 -5.03
C GLU A 113 -9.24 16.46 -5.07
N GLN A 114 -10.34 17.17 -4.83
CA GLN A 114 -10.41 18.63 -4.89
C GLN A 114 -10.87 19.24 -3.56
N SER A 115 -10.26 20.37 -3.18
CA SER A 115 -10.68 21.13 -1.99
C SER A 115 -11.02 22.56 -2.34
N TYR A 116 -12.12 23.06 -1.76
CA TYR A 116 -12.43 24.47 -1.72
C TYR A 116 -12.09 25.02 -0.35
N LEU A 117 -11.05 25.85 -0.29
CA LEU A 117 -10.58 26.48 0.93
C LEU A 117 -11.41 27.71 1.23
N PHE A 118 -11.48 28.05 2.51
CA PHE A 118 -12.15 29.25 3.01
C PHE A 118 -11.16 30.20 3.73
N PRO A 119 -10.23 30.85 3.00
CA PRO A 119 -9.22 31.70 3.61
C PRO A 119 -9.85 32.85 4.38
N GLY A 120 -9.35 33.09 5.60
CA GLY A 120 -9.79 34.21 6.44
C GLY A 120 -11.16 34.03 7.08
N LEU A 121 -11.86 32.91 6.87
CA LEU A 121 -13.07 32.61 7.62
C LEU A 121 -12.74 32.02 8.99
N THR A 122 -13.44 32.49 10.00
CA THR A 122 -13.36 31.99 11.37
C THR A 122 -14.40 30.92 11.61
N TRP A 123 -14.16 30.06 12.61
CA TRP A 123 -15.16 29.11 13.06
C TRP A 123 -16.44 29.80 13.53
N GLU A 124 -16.34 30.98 14.16
CA GLU A 124 -17.51 31.77 14.56
C GLU A 124 -18.41 32.14 13.37
N THR A 125 -17.83 32.29 12.18
CA THR A 125 -18.59 32.55 10.95
C THR A 125 -19.26 31.29 10.44
N ILE A 126 -18.51 30.18 10.38
CA ILE A 126 -18.98 28.89 9.85
C ILE A 126 -20.07 28.28 10.75
N SER A 127 -19.87 28.30 12.07
CA SER A 127 -20.80 27.69 13.04
C SER A 127 -22.18 28.34 13.09
N LYS A 128 -22.33 29.59 12.61
CA LYS A 128 -23.64 30.28 12.52
C LYS A 128 -24.52 29.71 11.42
N ASP A 129 -23.92 29.28 10.31
CA ASP A 129 -24.60 28.68 9.17
C ASP A 129 -23.63 27.71 8.46
N PRO A 130 -23.49 26.47 8.95
CA PRO A 130 -22.44 25.57 8.48
C PRO A 130 -22.78 24.91 7.13
N ILE A 131 -24.07 24.75 6.80
CA ILE A 131 -24.53 23.97 5.63
C ILE A 131 -23.87 24.44 4.32
N PRO A 132 -23.81 25.75 4.00
CA PRO A 132 -23.15 26.22 2.78
C PRO A 132 -21.67 25.82 2.66
N TYR A 133 -20.98 25.67 3.79
CA TYR A 133 -19.56 25.27 3.82
C TYR A 133 -19.39 23.76 3.71
N LEU A 134 -20.25 23.00 4.40
CA LEU A 134 -20.25 21.53 4.33
C LEU A 134 -20.61 21.02 2.92
N CYS A 135 -21.52 21.72 2.25
CA CYS A 135 -21.99 21.34 0.92
C CYS A 135 -21.16 21.97 -0.23
N ALA A 136 -20.13 22.76 0.07
CA ALA A 136 -19.41 23.53 -0.95
C ALA A 136 -18.68 22.67 -2.00
N GLN A 137 -18.43 21.38 -1.73
CA GLN A 137 -17.90 20.47 -2.74
C GLN A 137 -18.92 20.19 -3.86
N TRP A 138 -20.22 20.12 -3.54
CA TRP A 138 -21.29 19.89 -4.51
C TRP A 138 -21.88 21.20 -5.03
N GLU A 139 -21.94 22.22 -4.18
CA GLU A 139 -22.48 23.54 -4.47
C GLU A 139 -21.45 24.62 -4.12
N PRO A 140 -20.43 24.86 -4.97
CA PRO A 140 -19.38 25.83 -4.69
C PRO A 140 -19.94 27.21 -4.36
N ILE A 141 -19.46 27.78 -3.26
CA ILE A 141 -19.82 29.13 -2.80
C ILE A 141 -18.74 30.14 -3.19
N GLU A 142 -19.10 31.41 -3.40
CA GLU A 142 -18.17 32.47 -3.83
C GLU A 142 -16.92 32.63 -2.93
N LYS A 143 -17.11 32.36 -1.63
CA LYS A 143 -16.07 32.42 -0.59
C LYS A 143 -15.08 31.26 -0.69
N GLY A 144 -15.49 30.14 -1.28
CA GLY A 144 -14.64 28.99 -1.55
C GLY A 144 -13.68 29.31 -2.68
N LYS A 145 -12.41 28.94 -2.50
CA LYS A 145 -11.37 29.07 -3.52
C LYS A 145 -10.73 27.71 -3.74
N ASN A 146 -10.56 27.30 -4.99
CA ASN A 146 -9.86 26.05 -5.26
C ASN A 146 -8.43 26.18 -4.72
N ILE A 147 -7.91 25.14 -4.06
CA ILE A 147 -6.56 25.15 -3.52
C ILE A 147 -5.51 25.44 -4.60
N TRP A 148 -5.75 24.96 -5.82
CA TRP A 148 -4.88 25.19 -6.98
C TRP A 148 -4.86 26.63 -7.43
N ASP A 149 -5.88 27.44 -7.12
CA ASP A 149 -5.86 28.88 -7.39
C ASP A 149 -4.96 29.61 -6.41
N LEU A 150 -4.96 29.17 -5.16
CA LEU A 150 -4.30 29.84 -4.05
C LEU A 150 -2.82 29.47 -3.92
N TYR A 151 -2.46 28.23 -4.25
CA TYR A 151 -1.17 27.69 -3.89
C TYR A 151 -0.50 26.95 -5.04
N GLU A 152 0.83 26.96 -4.99
CA GLU A 152 1.69 26.05 -5.76
C GLU A 152 1.96 24.83 -4.87
N LEU A 153 1.16 23.77 -5.01
CA LEU A 153 1.19 22.64 -4.05
C LEU A 153 2.57 22.02 -3.90
N TRP A 154 3.37 22.03 -4.97
CA TRP A 154 4.75 21.55 -4.99
C TRP A 154 5.73 22.30 -4.08
N THR A 155 5.36 23.49 -3.62
CA THR A 155 6.15 24.27 -2.66
C THR A 155 5.73 24.03 -1.22
N LEU A 156 4.55 23.44 -1.00
CA LEU A 156 3.93 23.33 0.32
C LEU A 156 3.84 21.89 0.83
N PHE A 157 3.58 20.94 -0.07
CA PHE A 157 3.23 19.58 0.29
C PHE A 157 4.22 18.57 -0.30
N PRO A 158 4.54 17.50 0.45
CA PRO A 158 5.31 16.39 -0.10
C PRO A 158 4.56 15.75 -1.27
N TYR A 159 5.32 15.32 -2.27
CA TYR A 159 4.80 14.55 -3.38
C TYR A 159 5.07 13.06 -3.14
N VAL A 160 4.03 12.24 -3.28
CA VAL A 160 4.08 10.79 -3.08
C VAL A 160 3.71 10.11 -4.39
N THR A 161 4.61 9.26 -4.90
CA THR A 161 4.40 8.52 -6.15
C THR A 161 3.60 7.24 -5.93
N TYR A 162 2.90 6.78 -6.96
CA TYR A 162 2.32 5.43 -6.95
C TYR A 162 3.42 4.37 -6.98
N ALA A 163 3.23 3.31 -6.21
CA ALA A 163 4.13 2.18 -6.19
C ALA A 163 4.28 1.54 -7.58
N SER A 164 3.21 1.42 -8.38
CA SER A 164 3.30 0.93 -9.76
C SER A 164 4.23 1.74 -10.65
N GLU A 165 4.25 3.06 -10.52
CA GLU A 165 5.18 3.91 -11.27
C GLU A 165 6.59 3.80 -10.70
N PHE A 166 6.73 3.77 -9.37
CA PHE A 166 8.01 3.63 -8.68
C PHE A 166 8.76 2.34 -9.04
N PHE A 167 8.05 1.20 -9.08
CA PHE A 167 8.66 -0.10 -9.37
C PHE A 167 8.85 -0.39 -10.86
N LYS A 168 8.28 0.40 -11.77
CA LYS A 168 8.27 0.14 -13.21
C LYS A 168 9.66 -0.01 -13.83
N GLU A 169 10.53 0.99 -13.63
CA GLU A 169 11.89 0.95 -14.17
C GLU A 169 12.76 -0.09 -13.45
N PRO A 170 12.82 -0.13 -12.10
CA PRO A 170 13.59 -1.16 -11.40
C PRO A 170 13.20 -2.59 -11.77
N SER A 171 11.91 -2.90 -11.87
CA SER A 171 11.45 -4.26 -12.20
C SER A 171 11.86 -4.65 -13.61
N SER A 172 11.74 -3.72 -14.57
CA SER A 172 12.21 -3.93 -15.95
C SER A 172 13.71 -4.19 -16.01
N GLU A 173 14.51 -3.45 -15.22
CA GLU A 173 15.96 -3.63 -15.13
C GLU A 173 16.33 -4.97 -14.48
N VAL A 174 15.65 -5.34 -13.39
CA VAL A 174 15.81 -6.61 -12.68
C VAL A 174 15.52 -7.77 -13.62
N GLU A 175 14.39 -7.75 -14.33
CA GLU A 175 14.04 -8.79 -15.30
C GLU A 175 15.11 -8.95 -16.39
N ALA A 176 15.59 -7.84 -16.95
CA ALA A 176 16.60 -7.87 -18.00
C ALA A 176 17.95 -8.43 -17.49
N ALA A 177 18.37 -8.01 -16.29
CA ALA A 177 19.57 -8.52 -15.64
C ALA A 177 19.44 -10.01 -15.28
N PHE A 178 18.27 -10.43 -14.82
CA PHE A 178 17.99 -11.83 -14.48
C PHE A 178 18.03 -12.72 -15.72
N LYS A 179 17.39 -12.30 -16.82
CA LYS A 179 17.42 -13.01 -18.12
C LYS A 179 18.85 -13.17 -18.68
N THR A 180 19.72 -12.20 -18.42
CA THR A 180 21.14 -12.23 -18.83
C THR A 180 22.08 -12.84 -17.78
N ARG A 181 21.53 -13.39 -16.68
CA ARG A 181 22.27 -14.03 -15.58
C ARG A 181 23.25 -13.11 -14.86
N ASN A 182 23.01 -11.80 -14.90
CA ASN A 182 23.78 -10.84 -14.14
C ASN A 182 23.21 -10.74 -12.71
N TYR A 183 23.35 -11.81 -11.93
CA TYR A 183 22.75 -11.93 -10.61
C TYR A 183 23.27 -10.88 -9.63
N SER A 184 24.56 -10.52 -9.68
CA SER A 184 25.11 -9.43 -8.87
C SER A 184 24.42 -8.09 -9.14
N LYS A 185 24.06 -7.82 -10.40
CA LYS A 185 23.27 -6.63 -10.75
C LYS A 185 21.85 -6.72 -10.22
N VAL A 186 21.18 -7.87 -10.34
CA VAL A 186 19.84 -8.08 -9.76
C VAL A 186 19.85 -7.80 -8.26
N ILE A 187 20.79 -8.38 -7.52
CA ILE A 187 20.93 -8.20 -6.08
C ILE A 187 21.10 -6.73 -5.73
N LYS A 188 21.98 -6.02 -6.47
CA LYS A 188 22.22 -4.60 -6.26
C LYS A 188 20.95 -3.77 -6.47
N VAL A 189 20.29 -3.91 -7.62
CA VAL A 189 19.09 -3.11 -7.96
C VAL A 189 17.97 -3.41 -6.98
N CYS A 190 17.68 -4.68 -6.68
CA CYS A 190 16.64 -5.04 -5.71
C CYS A 190 16.94 -4.44 -4.33
N THR A 191 18.20 -4.46 -3.88
CA THR A 191 18.57 -3.90 -2.56
C THR A 191 18.40 -2.38 -2.51
N GLU A 192 18.84 -1.68 -3.55
CA GLU A 192 18.69 -0.22 -3.64
C GLU A 192 17.21 0.17 -3.72
N THR A 193 16.41 -0.54 -4.51
CA THR A 193 14.98 -0.28 -4.69
C THR A 193 14.17 -0.61 -3.43
N LEU A 194 14.42 -1.76 -2.78
CA LEU A 194 13.72 -2.13 -1.54
C LEU A 194 13.98 -1.11 -0.42
N ARG A 195 15.23 -0.63 -0.30
CA ARG A 195 15.57 0.46 0.63
C ARG A 195 14.84 1.76 0.26
N ALA A 196 14.83 2.12 -1.02
CA ALA A 196 14.12 3.31 -1.47
C ALA A 196 12.58 3.19 -1.26
N ALA A 197 12.03 1.99 -1.30
CA ALA A 197 10.62 1.68 -1.03
C ALA A 197 10.24 1.71 0.46
N GLU A 198 11.16 2.09 1.36
CA GLU A 198 10.84 2.45 2.75
C GLU A 198 10.20 3.83 2.83
N GLN A 199 10.36 4.68 1.81
CA GLN A 199 9.65 5.95 1.73
C GLN A 199 8.14 5.74 1.49
N PRO A 200 7.28 6.70 1.88
CA PRO A 200 5.86 6.62 1.57
C PRO A 200 5.62 6.45 0.08
N LEU A 201 4.76 5.50 -0.29
CA LEU A 201 4.30 5.24 -1.66
C LEU A 201 2.78 5.03 -1.64
N LEU A 202 2.09 5.52 -2.66
CA LEU A 202 0.66 5.30 -2.83
C LEU A 202 0.38 3.92 -3.41
N ASN A 203 -0.85 3.45 -3.20
CA ASN A 203 -1.33 2.12 -3.56
C ASN A 203 -0.60 1.00 -2.80
N LEU A 204 -1.20 0.59 -1.68
CA LEU A 204 -0.67 -0.48 -0.83
C LEU A 204 -0.57 -1.81 -1.56
N HIS A 205 -1.47 -2.09 -2.50
CA HIS A 205 -1.44 -3.33 -3.27
C HIS A 205 -0.19 -3.40 -4.13
N ASP A 206 0.01 -2.40 -5.00
CA ASP A 206 1.21 -2.32 -5.85
C ASP A 206 2.51 -2.28 -5.03
N LEU A 207 2.49 -1.61 -3.86
CA LEU A 207 3.65 -1.56 -2.96
C LEU A 207 4.02 -2.95 -2.45
N THR A 208 3.01 -3.70 -2.00
CA THR A 208 3.20 -5.05 -1.45
C THR A 208 3.67 -6.01 -2.54
N THR A 209 3.00 -6.01 -3.70
CA THR A 209 3.35 -6.86 -4.83
C THR A 209 4.75 -6.55 -5.35
N GLY A 210 5.12 -5.27 -5.48
CA GLY A 210 6.47 -4.86 -5.90
C GLY A 210 7.57 -5.29 -4.93
N LYS A 211 7.34 -5.15 -3.61
CA LYS A 211 8.30 -5.64 -2.59
C LYS A 211 8.47 -7.16 -2.64
N VAL A 212 7.37 -7.89 -2.71
CA VAL A 212 7.37 -9.36 -2.82
C VAL A 212 8.13 -9.81 -4.07
N GLU A 213 7.87 -9.20 -5.22
CA GLU A 213 8.53 -9.54 -6.47
C GLU A 213 10.05 -9.31 -6.40
N LEU A 214 10.50 -8.17 -5.88
CA LEU A 214 11.93 -7.88 -5.76
C LEU A 214 12.64 -8.77 -4.74
N LEU A 215 12.01 -9.06 -3.60
CA LEU A 215 12.55 -10.02 -2.61
C LEU A 215 12.71 -11.41 -3.23
N CYS A 216 11.72 -11.84 -4.00
CA CYS A 216 11.76 -13.08 -4.77
C CYS A 216 12.95 -13.12 -5.75
N PHE A 217 13.13 -12.09 -6.57
CA PHE A 217 14.26 -12.00 -7.51
C PHE A 217 15.62 -11.93 -6.80
N ARG A 218 15.71 -11.17 -5.71
CA ARG A 218 16.94 -11.02 -4.92
C ARG A 218 17.32 -12.34 -4.25
N SER A 219 16.35 -13.01 -3.63
CA SER A 219 16.50 -14.33 -3.01
C SER A 219 17.11 -15.34 -3.98
N ILE A 220 16.51 -15.53 -5.16
CA ILE A 220 17.03 -16.49 -6.13
C ILE A 220 18.40 -16.06 -6.64
N SER A 221 18.61 -14.77 -6.89
CA SER A 221 19.90 -14.27 -7.37
C SER A 221 21.01 -14.47 -6.35
N GLN A 222 20.74 -14.26 -5.06
CA GLN A 222 21.65 -14.56 -3.94
C GLN A 222 21.97 -16.05 -3.89
N PHE A 223 20.94 -16.91 -4.05
CA PHE A 223 21.16 -18.35 -4.12
C PHE A 223 22.08 -18.73 -5.29
N MET A 224 21.87 -18.13 -6.47
CA MET A 224 22.71 -18.33 -7.65
C MET A 224 24.15 -17.82 -7.47
N THR A 225 24.40 -16.94 -6.50
CA THR A 225 25.74 -16.49 -6.11
C THR A 225 26.28 -17.16 -4.84
N ASN A 226 25.67 -18.27 -4.41
CA ASN A 226 26.00 -19.06 -3.21
C ASN A 226 25.80 -18.32 -1.87
N GLU A 227 24.95 -17.30 -1.83
CA GLU A 227 24.53 -16.60 -0.61
C GLU A 227 23.24 -17.22 -0.04
N VAL A 228 23.32 -18.49 0.36
CA VAL A 228 22.13 -19.31 0.68
C VAL A 228 21.32 -18.77 1.87
N GLU A 229 21.97 -18.31 2.95
CA GLU A 229 21.23 -17.78 4.11
C GLU A 229 20.49 -16.49 3.76
N SER A 230 21.15 -15.54 3.07
CA SER A 230 20.50 -14.32 2.60
C SER A 230 19.29 -14.63 1.71
N ALA A 231 19.43 -15.63 0.83
CA ALA A 231 18.36 -16.06 -0.05
C ALA A 231 17.14 -16.58 0.73
N LEU A 232 17.37 -17.32 1.81
CA LEU A 232 16.29 -17.83 2.66
C LEU A 232 15.62 -16.69 3.45
N ASP A 233 16.42 -15.77 3.98
CA ASP A 233 15.91 -14.62 4.76
C ASP A 233 14.99 -13.73 3.90
N ASP A 234 15.42 -13.39 2.68
CA ASP A 234 14.60 -12.63 1.72
C ASP A 234 13.26 -13.32 1.41
N PHE A 235 13.28 -14.64 1.32
CA PHE A 235 12.10 -15.42 0.97
C PHE A 235 11.11 -15.52 2.15
N GLU A 236 11.62 -15.70 3.37
CA GLU A 236 10.81 -15.65 4.58
C GLU A 236 10.23 -14.25 4.80
N GLU A 237 10.99 -13.19 4.49
CA GLU A 237 10.50 -11.81 4.51
C GLU A 237 9.35 -11.60 3.51
N ALA A 238 9.47 -12.09 2.27
CA ALA A 238 8.41 -11.98 1.27
C ALA A 238 7.10 -12.64 1.72
N ILE A 239 7.17 -13.83 2.32
CA ILE A 239 6.00 -14.53 2.87
C ILE A 239 5.42 -13.77 4.06
N SER A 240 6.28 -13.28 4.97
CA SER A 240 5.84 -12.52 6.13
C SER A 240 5.10 -11.24 5.74
N ILE A 241 5.61 -10.49 4.77
CA ILE A 241 4.97 -9.29 4.24
C ILE A 241 3.59 -9.65 3.66
N ALA A 242 3.52 -10.68 2.81
CA ALA A 242 2.26 -11.13 2.22
C ALA A 242 1.22 -11.56 3.27
N GLU A 243 1.61 -12.38 4.25
CA GLU A 243 0.72 -12.84 5.32
C GLU A 243 0.17 -11.66 6.15
N GLN A 244 1.03 -10.68 6.50
CA GLN A 244 0.61 -9.50 7.26
C GLN A 244 -0.43 -8.66 6.50
N HIS A 245 -0.20 -8.42 5.20
CA HIS A 245 -1.13 -7.64 4.40
C HIS A 245 -2.42 -8.39 4.09
N ASP A 246 -2.38 -9.72 3.91
CA ASP A 246 -3.59 -10.53 3.78
C ASP A 246 -4.44 -10.49 5.07
N LEU A 247 -3.83 -10.52 6.27
CA LEU A 247 -4.58 -10.38 7.53
C LEU A 247 -5.28 -9.02 7.65
N VAL A 248 -4.66 -7.94 7.19
CA VAL A 248 -5.27 -6.60 7.17
C VAL A 248 -6.38 -6.53 6.13
N ALA A 249 -6.16 -7.16 4.97
CA ALA A 249 -7.11 -7.20 3.86
C ALA A 249 -8.31 -8.12 4.12
N VAL A 250 -8.26 -9.06 5.07
CA VAL A 250 -9.40 -9.91 5.49
C VAL A 250 -10.59 -9.10 6.06
N SER A 251 -10.42 -7.79 6.30
CA SER A 251 -11.55 -6.86 6.48
C SER A 251 -12.38 -6.63 5.19
N ARG A 252 -11.86 -7.01 4.02
CA ARG A 252 -12.48 -6.96 2.68
C ARG A 252 -12.71 -8.40 2.19
N ILE A 253 -13.92 -8.90 2.44
CA ILE A 253 -14.41 -10.30 2.42
C ILE A 253 -14.19 -11.09 1.09
N THR A 254 -13.63 -10.50 0.03
CA THR A 254 -13.71 -11.07 -1.32
C THR A 254 -12.53 -11.92 -1.77
N HIS A 255 -11.32 -11.76 -1.20
CA HIS A 255 -10.11 -12.45 -1.69
C HIS A 255 -9.12 -12.86 -0.60
N PRO A 256 -9.36 -13.97 0.13
CA PRO A 256 -8.39 -14.47 1.10
C PRO A 256 -7.09 -14.92 0.40
N ASN A 257 -5.94 -14.52 0.95
CA ASN A 257 -4.59 -14.87 0.48
C ASN A 257 -4.19 -14.24 -0.87
N TRP A 258 -4.64 -13.03 -1.17
CA TRP A 258 -4.28 -12.34 -2.40
C TRP A 258 -2.75 -12.22 -2.52
N TYR A 259 -2.12 -11.62 -1.52
CA TYR A 259 -0.68 -11.32 -1.58
C TYR A 259 0.16 -12.59 -1.50
N LEU A 260 -0.28 -13.59 -0.74
CA LEU A 260 0.39 -14.88 -0.70
C LEU A 260 0.30 -15.61 -2.05
N ASN A 261 -0.80 -15.44 -2.80
CA ASN A 261 -0.88 -15.96 -4.17
C ASN A 261 0.07 -15.22 -5.11
N ASP A 262 0.32 -13.91 -4.91
CA ASP A 262 1.35 -13.18 -5.67
C ASP A 262 2.75 -13.77 -5.39
N VAL A 263 3.09 -14.05 -4.12
CA VAL A 263 4.36 -14.75 -3.77
C VAL A 263 4.48 -16.06 -4.54
N ARG A 264 3.41 -16.87 -4.56
CA ARG A 264 3.35 -18.15 -5.29
C ARG A 264 3.51 -17.97 -6.79
N GLN A 265 2.88 -16.95 -7.37
CA GLN A 265 2.98 -16.64 -8.79
C GLN A 265 4.39 -16.17 -9.16
N SER A 266 4.98 -15.25 -8.40
CA SER A 266 6.37 -14.80 -8.60
C SER A 266 7.32 -15.99 -8.52
N PHE A 267 7.16 -16.86 -7.52
CA PHE A 267 7.94 -18.08 -7.40
C PHE A 267 7.77 -19.02 -8.60
N SER A 268 6.53 -19.19 -9.07
CA SER A 268 6.25 -19.93 -10.31
C SER A 268 7.01 -19.31 -11.47
N VAL A 269 6.80 -18.05 -11.82
CA VAL A 269 7.47 -17.37 -12.95
C VAL A 269 8.99 -17.53 -12.90
N MET A 270 9.58 -17.33 -11.72
CA MET A 270 11.02 -17.49 -11.53
C MET A 270 11.49 -18.92 -11.78
N SER A 271 10.81 -19.92 -11.21
CA SER A 271 11.16 -21.32 -11.44
C SER A 271 11.14 -21.68 -12.93
N GLY A 272 10.18 -21.17 -13.71
CA GLY A 272 10.10 -21.43 -15.15
C GLY A 272 11.15 -20.72 -16.00
N SER A 273 11.85 -19.75 -15.42
CA SER A 273 12.95 -19.05 -16.10
C SER A 273 14.27 -19.84 -16.03
N LEU A 274 14.31 -20.93 -15.27
CA LEU A 274 15.44 -21.86 -15.16
C LEU A 274 15.43 -22.83 -16.35
N LYS A 275 16.41 -22.69 -17.25
CA LYS A 275 16.51 -23.45 -18.52
C LYS A 275 17.58 -24.54 -18.50
N GLU A 276 18.51 -24.50 -17.56
CA GLU A 276 19.65 -25.42 -17.51
C GLU A 276 19.57 -26.40 -16.34
N LYS A 277 20.15 -27.60 -16.54
CA LYS A 277 20.16 -28.68 -15.53
C LYS A 277 20.82 -28.26 -14.21
N GLU A 278 21.82 -27.38 -14.27
CA GLU A 278 22.48 -26.82 -13.09
C GLU A 278 21.55 -25.92 -12.27
N GLN A 279 20.75 -25.09 -12.94
CA GLN A 279 19.75 -24.23 -12.31
C GLN A 279 18.63 -25.05 -11.64
N TYR A 280 18.24 -26.15 -12.27
CA TYR A 280 17.29 -27.10 -11.70
C TYR A 280 17.81 -27.77 -10.41
N ASN A 281 19.06 -28.23 -10.40
CA ASN A 281 19.67 -28.82 -9.20
C ASN A 281 19.77 -27.82 -8.05
N LEU A 282 20.13 -26.58 -8.38
CA LEU A 282 20.17 -25.47 -7.44
C LEU A 282 18.79 -25.19 -6.83
N PHE A 283 17.74 -25.15 -7.65
CA PHE A 283 16.38 -24.96 -7.16
C PHE A 283 15.88 -26.10 -6.26
N LYS A 284 16.27 -27.35 -6.53
CA LYS A 284 16.00 -28.48 -5.62
C LYS A 284 16.63 -28.24 -4.24
N THR A 285 17.90 -27.85 -4.20
CA THR A 285 18.60 -27.55 -2.94
C THR A 285 17.89 -26.43 -2.19
N PHE A 286 17.45 -25.38 -2.88
CA PHE A 286 16.69 -24.30 -2.28
C PHE A 286 15.38 -24.79 -1.63
N LEU A 287 14.58 -25.62 -2.32
CA LEU A 287 13.36 -26.22 -1.77
C LEU A 287 13.64 -27.11 -0.55
N VAL A 288 14.76 -27.85 -0.56
CA VAL A 288 15.17 -28.68 0.59
C VAL A 288 15.54 -27.83 1.79
N GLU A 289 16.23 -26.70 1.60
CA GLU A 289 16.55 -25.79 2.70
C GLU A 289 15.29 -25.12 3.27
N LEU A 290 14.33 -24.72 2.43
CA LEU A 290 13.03 -24.25 2.91
C LEU A 290 12.28 -25.31 3.72
N LEU A 291 12.32 -26.57 3.27
CA LEU A 291 11.75 -27.70 4.01
C LEU A 291 12.45 -27.83 5.38
N ARG A 292 13.79 -27.70 5.42
CA ARG A 292 14.57 -27.80 6.68
C ARG A 292 14.25 -26.68 7.66
N LYS A 293 13.96 -25.47 7.19
CA LYS A 293 13.48 -24.33 8.00
C LYS A 293 12.00 -24.44 8.40
N GLN A 294 11.28 -25.49 7.96
CA GLN A 294 9.85 -25.67 8.20
C GLN A 294 9.00 -24.51 7.66
N ASN A 295 9.41 -23.95 6.52
CA ASN A 295 8.67 -22.87 5.87
C ASN A 295 7.24 -23.33 5.54
N LYS A 296 6.24 -22.53 5.90
CA LYS A 296 4.82 -22.91 5.81
C LYS A 296 4.32 -23.11 4.38
N GLU A 297 4.94 -22.41 3.42
CA GLU A 297 4.52 -22.39 2.01
C GLU A 297 5.27 -23.40 1.14
N VAL A 298 6.26 -24.10 1.71
CA VAL A 298 7.13 -25.01 0.97
C VAL A 298 6.37 -26.13 0.25
N LEU A 299 5.24 -26.58 0.79
CA LEU A 299 4.40 -27.58 0.14
C LEU A 299 3.75 -27.04 -1.14
N ASN A 300 3.24 -25.81 -1.12
CA ASN A 300 2.67 -25.17 -2.31
C ASN A 300 3.75 -24.97 -3.38
N PHE A 301 4.97 -24.61 -2.97
CA PHE A 301 6.10 -24.47 -3.88
C PHE A 301 6.55 -25.79 -4.49
N VAL A 302 6.54 -26.88 -3.72
CA VAL A 302 6.78 -28.23 -4.25
C VAL A 302 5.69 -28.64 -5.24
N GLU A 303 4.42 -28.29 -4.99
CA GLU A 303 3.33 -28.53 -5.94
C GLU A 303 3.51 -27.71 -7.24
N ILE A 304 3.87 -26.43 -7.15
CA ILE A 304 4.19 -25.57 -8.30
C ILE A 304 5.35 -26.17 -9.10
N PHE A 305 6.41 -26.59 -8.43
CA PHE A 305 7.55 -27.25 -9.05
C PHE A 305 7.15 -28.54 -9.75
N ARG A 306 6.37 -29.42 -9.10
CA ARG A 306 5.85 -30.65 -9.71
C ARG A 306 5.06 -30.35 -10.98
N ASN A 307 4.12 -29.41 -10.92
CA ASN A 307 3.25 -29.10 -12.06
C ASN A 307 4.06 -28.63 -13.27
N ARG A 308 5.22 -28.00 -13.04
CA ARG A 308 6.11 -27.51 -14.09
C ARG A 308 7.16 -28.54 -14.54
N TYR A 309 7.66 -29.36 -13.63
CA TYR A 309 8.72 -30.35 -13.86
C TYR A 309 8.26 -31.76 -13.44
N PRO A 310 7.20 -32.31 -14.05
CA PRO A 310 6.57 -33.55 -13.58
C PRO A 310 7.52 -34.75 -13.59
N PHE A 311 8.43 -34.81 -14.57
CA PHE A 311 9.43 -35.89 -14.69
C PHE A 311 10.61 -35.77 -13.72
N ALA A 312 10.66 -34.67 -12.98
CA ALA A 312 11.78 -34.30 -12.12
C ALA A 312 11.42 -34.44 -10.62
N LEU A 313 10.14 -34.71 -10.31
CA LEU A 313 9.66 -34.90 -8.94
C LEU A 313 10.36 -36.07 -8.23
N GLY A 314 10.58 -37.19 -8.91
CA GLY A 314 11.26 -38.35 -8.32
C GLY A 314 12.68 -38.02 -7.84
N ASP A 315 13.41 -37.25 -8.64
CA ASP A 315 14.76 -36.79 -8.31
C ASP A 315 14.77 -35.73 -7.19
N LEU A 316 13.75 -34.87 -7.10
CA LEU A 316 13.55 -34.00 -5.93
C LEU A 316 13.25 -34.83 -4.66
N LEU A 317 12.39 -35.85 -4.74
CA LEU A 317 12.07 -36.73 -3.63
C LEU A 317 13.28 -37.53 -3.14
N ASP A 318 14.09 -38.07 -4.08
CA ASP A 318 15.34 -38.75 -3.75
C ASP A 318 16.31 -37.80 -3.06
N HIS A 319 16.40 -36.55 -3.52
CA HIS A 319 17.25 -35.54 -2.90
C HIS A 319 16.77 -35.18 -1.50
N ILE A 320 15.46 -34.94 -1.31
CA ILE A 320 14.85 -34.73 0.00
C ILE A 320 15.22 -35.90 0.91
N ASN A 321 14.92 -37.14 0.51
CA ASN A 321 15.17 -38.35 1.30
C ASN A 321 16.67 -38.54 1.66
N SER A 322 17.58 -38.19 0.75
CA SER A 322 19.04 -38.29 0.99
C SER A 322 19.57 -37.30 2.02
N VAL A 323 18.80 -36.23 2.27
CA VAL A 323 19.16 -35.12 3.14
C VAL A 323 18.41 -35.19 4.49
N VAL A 324 17.43 -36.10 4.61
CA VAL A 324 16.59 -36.33 5.80
C VAL A 324 17.20 -37.41 6.70
N GLU A 325 18.28 -37.09 7.39
CA GLU A 325 18.67 -37.83 8.59
C GLU A 325 18.27 -37.00 9.83
N ASN A 326 17.27 -37.48 10.59
CA ASN A 326 16.84 -36.99 11.91
C ASN A 326 16.21 -35.57 12.03
N LYS A 327 14.97 -35.33 11.55
CA LYS A 327 14.13 -34.20 12.02
C LYS A 327 12.64 -34.57 12.15
N GLY A 328 11.95 -33.97 13.13
CA GLY A 328 10.69 -34.40 13.78
C GLY A 328 9.39 -34.46 12.95
N GLU A 329 8.27 -34.77 13.63
CA GLU A 329 6.98 -35.22 13.03
C GLU A 329 6.37 -34.29 11.96
N LEU A 330 6.46 -32.96 12.13
CA LEU A 330 5.94 -31.98 11.15
C LEU A 330 6.61 -32.12 9.78
N PHE A 331 7.91 -32.38 9.76
CA PHE A 331 8.71 -32.56 8.55
C PHE A 331 8.35 -33.88 7.83
N HIS A 332 8.19 -34.97 8.59
CA HIS A 332 7.68 -36.23 8.05
C HIS A 332 6.24 -36.15 7.55
N SER A 333 5.41 -35.25 8.10
CA SER A 333 4.05 -35.02 7.62
C SER A 333 4.04 -34.32 6.26
N SER A 334 4.90 -33.31 6.08
CA SER A 334 5.09 -32.61 4.81
C SER A 334 5.63 -33.54 3.72
N ILE A 335 6.62 -34.39 4.03
CA ILE A 335 7.16 -35.38 3.09
C ILE A 335 6.10 -36.41 2.69
N ARG A 336 5.33 -36.94 3.64
CA ARG A 336 4.22 -37.87 3.35
C ARG A 336 3.16 -37.22 2.45
N ARG A 337 2.90 -35.92 2.65
CA ARG A 337 1.97 -35.16 1.80
C ARG A 337 2.52 -34.99 0.39
N ILE A 338 3.80 -34.64 0.22
CA ILE A 338 4.46 -34.58 -1.09
C ILE A 338 4.43 -35.96 -1.78
N GLN A 339 4.70 -37.04 -1.06
CA GLN A 339 4.65 -38.43 -1.56
C GLN A 339 3.24 -38.90 -1.90
N SER A 340 2.19 -38.32 -1.31
CA SER A 340 0.79 -38.60 -1.68
C SER A 340 0.33 -37.83 -2.92
N ILE A 341 1.14 -36.87 -3.38
CA ILE A 341 0.89 -35.96 -4.49
C ILE A 341 1.67 -36.42 -5.74
N SER A 342 2.67 -37.31 -5.60
CA SER A 342 3.32 -38.10 -6.66
C SER A 342 2.49 -39.32 -7.04
#